data_AF-A0A7C7UTS4-F1
#
_entry.id   AF-A0A7C7UTS4-F1
#
_cell.length_a   1.000
_cell.length_b   1.000
_cell.length_c   1.000
_cell.angle_alpha   90.00
_cell.angle_beta   90.00
_cell.angle_gamma   90.00
#
_symmetry.space_group_name_H-M   'P 1'
#
loop_
_entity.id
_entity.type
_entity.pdbx_description
1 polymer ?
#
loop_
_entity_poly.entity_id
_entity_poly.type
_entity_poly.pdbx_seq_one_letter_code
_entity_poly.pdbx_strand_id
1 'polypeptide(L)' 'MRKEIILNLEKIEEEYKKAKIERFKKGYPVKFKRSKPREKFKRDALVEFLVRITPPAKDILSGKAFSELLKRKNNYG' A
#
# COMPACT_ATOMS: atom_id res chain seq x y z
N MET A 1 -0.36 17.75 19.41
CA MET A 1 0.92 17.08 19.74
C MET A 1 1.38 16.27 18.53
N ARG A 2 2.44 16.70 17.84
CA ARG A 2 3.02 15.91 16.74
C ARG A 2 3.79 14.74 17.35
N LYS A 3 3.31 13.52 17.16
CA LYS A 3 4.10 12.32 17.49
C LYS A 3 5.14 12.17 16.38
N GLU A 4 6.39 12.50 16.67
CA GLU A 4 7.50 12.16 15.78
C GLU A 4 7.58 10.64 15.70
N ILE A 5 7.27 10.08 14.52
CA ILE A 5 7.42 8.66 14.26
C ILE A 5 8.91 8.43 13.98
N ILE A 6 9.67 8.13 15.02
CA ILE A 6 11.07 7.73 14.90
C ILE A 6 11.09 6.28 14.40
N LEU A 7 11.18 6.10 13.08
CA LEU A 7 11.30 4.79 12.43
C LEU A 7 12.75 4.28 12.60
N ASN A 8 13.05 3.67 13.75
CA ASN A 8 14.27 2.87 13.89
C ASN A 8 14.01 1.47 13.30
N LEU A 9 14.79 1.10 12.27
CA LEU A 9 14.66 -0.18 11.55
C LEU A 9 14.72 -1.40 12.48
N GLU A 10 15.59 -1.37 13.49
CA GLU A 10 15.74 -2.47 14.44
C GLU A 10 14.45 -2.70 15.25
N LYS A 11 13.79 -1.60 15.67
CA LYS A 11 12.52 -1.67 16.39
C LYS A 11 11.39 -2.25 15.54
N ILE A 12 11.38 -1.93 14.24
CA ILE A 12 10.37 -2.44 13.31
C ILE A 12 10.48 -3.97 13.17
N GLU A 13 11.69 -4.51 13.09
CA GLU A 13 11.88 -5.95 13.01
C GLU A 13 11.44 -6.68 14.28
N GLU A 14 11.75 -6.12 15.45
CA GLU A 14 11.34 -6.69 16.73
C GLU A 14 9.82 -6.70 16.90
N GLU A 15 9.15 -5.59 16.58
CA GLU A 15 7.69 -5.51 16.62
C GLU A 15 7.04 -6.50 15.65
N TYR A 16 7.61 -6.66 14.45
CA TYR A 16 7.14 -7.63 13.47
C TYR A 16 7.27 -9.07 14.00
N LYS A 17 8.42 -9.42 14.60
CA LYS A 17 8.65 -10.73 15.23
C LYS A 17 7.64 -11.00 16.35
N LYS A 18 7.40 -10.02 17.23
CA LYS A 18 6.41 -10.11 18.32
C LYS A 18 5.00 -10.33 17.78
N ALA A 19 4.56 -9.52 16.82
CA ALA A 19 3.23 -9.65 16.20
C ALA A 19 3.04 -11.02 15.51
N LYS A 20 4.11 -11.57 14.92
CA LYS A 20 4.09 -12.89 14.29
C LYS A 20 3.88 -14.01 15.32
N ILE A 21 4.56 -13.95 16.46
CA ILE A 21 4.41 -14.91 17.56
C ILE A 21 3.01 -14.83 18.17
N GLU A 22 2.48 -13.62 18.39
CA GLU A 22 1.11 -13.44 18.91
C GLU A 22 0.05 -14.05 17.97
N ARG A 23 0.20 -13.85 16.66
CA ARG A 23 -0.69 -14.46 15.66
C ARG A 23 -0.66 -15.97 15.73
N PHE A 24 0.54 -16.55 15.84
CA PHE A 24 0.70 -17.99 15.99
C PHE A 24 -0.01 -18.51 17.24
N LYS A 25 0.17 -17.84 18.40
CA LYS A 25 -0.52 -18.20 19.66
C LYS A 25 -2.05 -18.14 19.55
N LYS A 26 -2.57 -17.20 18.76
CA LYS A 26 -4.02 -17.03 18.53
C LYS A 26 -4.58 -17.95 17.41
N GLY A 27 -3.76 -18.81 16.81
CA GLY A 27 -4.17 -19.70 15.71
C GLY A 27 -4.39 -18.98 14.38
N TYR A 28 -3.97 -17.72 14.26
CA TYR A 28 -4.10 -16.96 13.01
C TYR A 28 -3.03 -17.33 11.99
N PRO A 29 -3.36 -17.28 10.69
CA PRO A 29 -2.38 -17.54 9.64
C PRO A 29 -1.21 -16.56 9.72
N VAL A 30 -0.02 -17.14 9.97
CA VAL A 30 1.25 -16.41 10.10
C VAL A 30 1.73 -15.85 8.76
N LYS A 31 1.33 -16.50 7.67
CA LYS A 31 1.48 -16.00 6.31
C LYS A 31 0.09 -15.86 5.73
N PHE A 32 -0.29 -14.65 5.34
CA PHE A 32 -1.39 -14.49 4.40
C PHE A 32 -0.95 -15.20 3.12
N LYS A 33 -1.59 -16.33 2.77
CA LYS A 33 -1.60 -16.74 1.37
C LYS A 33 -2.20 -15.54 0.64
N ARG A 34 -1.39 -14.79 -0.11
CA ARG A 34 -1.92 -13.85 -1.10
C ARG A 34 -2.76 -14.72 -2.01
N SER A 35 -4.07 -14.78 -1.77
CA SER A 35 -4.97 -15.29 -2.78
C SER A 35 -4.81 -14.31 -3.93
N LYS A 36 -4.00 -14.67 -4.93
CA LYS A 36 -4.24 -14.14 -6.27
C LYS A 36 -5.76 -14.25 -6.48
N PRO A 37 -6.45 -13.21 -6.99
CA PRO A 37 -7.86 -13.34 -7.30
C PRO A 37 -8.02 -14.62 -8.11
N ARG A 38 -8.69 -15.64 -7.53
CA ARG A 38 -8.80 -16.97 -8.14
C ARG A 38 -9.58 -16.92 -9.45
N GLU A 39 -10.35 -15.86 -9.63
CA GLU A 39 -11.25 -15.62 -10.74
C GLU A 39 -10.65 -14.61 -11.73
N LYS A 40 -10.59 -15.01 -13.00
CA LYS A 40 -10.14 -14.19 -14.13
C LYS A 40 -10.85 -12.83 -14.18
N PHE A 41 -12.16 -12.82 -13.94
CA PHE A 41 -12.98 -11.60 -13.91
C PHE A 41 -12.46 -10.52 -12.94
N LYS A 42 -12.08 -10.89 -11.72
CA LYS A 42 -11.59 -9.94 -10.72
C LYS A 42 -10.24 -9.32 -11.14
N ARG A 43 -9.40 -10.08 -11.85
CA ARG A 43 -8.16 -9.57 -12.41
C ARG A 43 -8.45 -8.59 -13.55
N ASP A 44 -9.34 -8.95 -14.46
CA ASP A 44 -9.66 -8.13 -15.63
C ASP A 44 -10.31 -6.81 -15.21
N ALA A 45 -11.27 -6.85 -14.28
CA ALA A 45 -11.88 -5.65 -13.70
C ALA A 45 -10.88 -4.74 -12.97
N LEU A 46 -9.90 -5.33 -12.26
CA LEU A 46 -8.83 -4.55 -11.62
C LEU A 46 -7.93 -3.88 -12.66
N VAL A 47 -7.56 -4.59 -13.73
CA VAL A 47 -6.75 -4.04 -14.82
C VAL A 47 -7.50 -2.91 -15.52
N GLU A 48 -8.77 -3.11 -15.84
CA GLU A 48 -9.62 -2.08 -16.47
C GLU A 48 -9.73 -0.84 -15.59
N PHE A 49 -10.00 -1.03 -14.29
CA PHE A 49 -10.01 0.06 -13.33
C PHE A 49 -8.69 0.83 -13.30
N LEU A 50 -7.56 0.10 -13.23
CA LEU A 50 -6.23 0.72 -13.22
C LEU A 50 -6.00 1.53 -14.49
N VAL A 51 -6.27 0.97 -15.67
CA VAL A 51 -6.12 1.69 -16.95
C VAL A 51 -6.98 2.96 -16.97
N ARG A 52 -8.22 2.89 -16.45
CA ARG A 52 -9.13 4.04 -16.40
C ARG A 52 -8.61 5.19 -15.51
N ILE A 53 -7.98 4.87 -14.39
CA ILE A 53 -7.49 5.89 -13.44
C ILE A 53 -6.07 6.36 -13.76
N THR A 54 -5.31 5.60 -14.55
CA THR A 54 -3.89 5.86 -14.79
C THR A 54 -3.75 7.03 -15.78
N PRO A 55 -3.03 8.11 -15.41
CA PRO A 55 -2.79 9.23 -16.32
C PRO A 55 -1.99 8.80 -17.56
N PRO A 56 -2.00 9.62 -18.64
CA PRO A 56 -1.18 9.35 -19.82
C PRO A 56 0.30 9.13 -19.45
N ALA A 57 0.97 8.22 -20.15
CA ALA A 57 2.38 7.88 -19.88
C ALA A 57 3.29 9.12 -19.88
N LYS A 58 3.02 10.09 -20.76
CA LYS A 58 3.74 11.37 -20.82
C LYS A 58 3.65 12.17 -19.51
N ASP A 59 2.49 12.16 -18.85
CA ASP A 59 2.25 12.91 -17.61
C ASP A 59 2.84 12.20 -16.38
N ILE A 60 2.94 10.87 -16.44
CA ILE A 60 3.64 10.06 -15.43
C ILE A 60 5.15 10.28 -15.54
N LEU A 61 5.72 10.14 -16.74
CA LEU A 61 7.16 10.26 -16.99
C LEU A 61 7.67 11.68 -16.76
N SER A 62 6.85 12.70 -17.05
CA SER A 62 7.19 14.11 -16.76
C SER A 62 7.02 14.50 -15.30
N GLY A 63 6.50 13.61 -14.43
CA GLY A 63 6.24 13.92 -13.01
C GLY A 63 5.07 14.88 -12.76
N LYS A 64 4.39 15.34 -13.81
CA LYS A 64 3.26 16.27 -13.73
C LYS A 64 2.09 15.68 -12.93
N ALA A 65 1.73 14.42 -13.21
CA ALA A 65 0.64 13.73 -12.53
C ALA A 65 0.85 13.65 -11.01
N PHE A 66 2.07 13.36 -10.57
CA PHE A 66 2.42 13.30 -9.14
C PHE A 66 2.43 14.68 -8.49
N SER A 67 2.94 15.68 -9.21
CA SER A 67 2.98 17.08 -8.73
C SER A 67 1.57 17.63 -8.50
N GLU A 68 0.62 17.36 -9.40
CA GLU A 68 -0.78 17.76 -9.24
C GLU A 68 -1.47 17.03 -8.07
N LEU A 69 -1.20 15.74 -7.89
CA LEU A 69 -1.71 14.97 -6.76
C LEU A 69 -1.23 15.53 -5.41
N LEU A 70 0.06 15.88 -5.32
CA LEU A 70 0.64 16.47 -4.11
C LEU A 70 0.07 17.87 -3.82
N LYS A 71 -0.12 18.71 -4.85
CA LYS A 71 -0.76 20.03 -4.70
C LYS A 71 -2.20 19.92 -4.22
N ARG A 72 -3.00 19.00 -4.77
CA ARG A 72 -4.38 18.76 -4.31
C ARG A 72 -4.42 18.33 -2.84
N LYS A 73 -3.47 17.52 -2.39
CA LYS A 73 -3.42 17.05 -1.00
C LYS A 73 -3.11 18.17 0.00
N ASN A 74 -2.33 19.18 -0.40
CA ASN A 74 -1.99 20.31 0.46
C ASN A 74 -3.07 21.40 0.52
N ASN A 75 -4.03 21.42 -0.42
CA ASN A 75 -5.13 22.40 -0.43
C ASN A 75 -6.34 22.00 0.45
N TYR A 76 -6.32 20.82 1.07
CA TYR A 76 -7.29 20.39 2.08
C TYR A 76 -6.71 20.41 3.51
N GLY A 77 -5.63 21.18 3.71
CA GLY A 77 -4.99 21.40 5.01
C GLY A 77 -5.52 22.62 5.74
#